data_AF-A0A2P2D2I0-F1
#
_entry.id   AF-A0A2P2D2I0-F1
#
_cell.length_a   1.000
_cell.length_b   1.000
_cell.length_c   1.000
_cell.angle_alpha   90.00
_cell.angle_beta   90.00
_cell.angle_gamma   90.00
#
_symmetry.space_group_name_H-M   'P 1'
#
loop_
_entity.id
_entity.type
_entity.pdbx_description
1 polymer ?
#
loop_
_entity_poly.entity_id
_entity_poly.type
_entity_poly.pdbx_seq_one_letter_code
_entity_poly.pdbx_strand_id
1 'polypeptide(L)'
;MKTISFPSLKPALDRINYELIMDFEEHHPRVYIHLEWNSKEYKKEPRYEFPEGGLLFINVPTWEWMDFIDGIQPPEMEIKDFRIEFICFPEDRRKTDTASRFSIRYPAYPEPMVYLTRF
;
A
#
# COMPACT_ATOMS: atom_id res chain seq x y z
N MET A 1 -12.11 -5.45 -11.85
CA MET A 1 -11.74 -4.61 -10.69
C MET A 1 -12.79 -4.81 -9.60
N LYS A 2 -12.40 -5.39 -8.46
CA LYS A 2 -13.30 -5.64 -7.31
C LYS A 2 -12.73 -4.88 -6.11
N THR A 3 -13.56 -4.09 -5.46
CA THR A 3 -13.21 -3.39 -4.22
C THR A 3 -13.84 -4.13 -3.04
N ILE A 4 -13.06 -4.37 -1.99
CA ILE A 4 -13.47 -5.11 -0.79
C ILE A 4 -13.22 -4.20 0.42
N SER A 5 -14.21 -4.08 1.31
CA SER A 5 -14.11 -3.32 2.54
C SER A 5 -13.53 -4.16 3.68
N PHE A 6 -12.66 -3.55 4.49
CA PHE A 6 -12.05 -4.16 5.66
C PHE A 6 -12.21 -3.25 6.89
N PRO A 7 -12.28 -3.82 8.11
CA PRO A 7 -12.49 -3.04 9.33
C PRO A 7 -11.25 -2.29 9.82
N SER A 8 -10.07 -2.59 9.28
CA SER A 8 -8.81 -1.91 9.59
C SER A 8 -7.77 -2.17 8.49
N LEU A 9 -6.62 -1.50 8.60
CA LEU A 9 -5.48 -1.70 7.70
C LEU A 9 -4.95 -3.14 7.72
N LYS A 10 -4.79 -3.71 8.91
CA LYS A 10 -4.19 -5.04 9.10
C LYS A 10 -4.82 -6.13 8.22
N PRO A 11 -6.14 -6.39 8.25
CA PRO A 11 -6.74 -7.43 7.42
C PRO A 11 -6.69 -7.11 5.91
N ALA A 12 -6.62 -5.85 5.51
CA ALA A 12 -6.38 -5.48 4.11
C ALA A 12 -4.94 -5.81 3.68
N LEU A 13 -3.95 -5.55 4.53
CA LEU A 13 -2.56 -5.93 4.30
C LEU A 13 -2.36 -7.46 4.31
N ASP A 14 -2.98 -8.17 5.26
CA ASP A 14 -2.97 -9.65 5.31
C ASP A 14 -3.50 -10.22 3.98
N ARG A 15 -4.55 -9.59 3.41
CA ARG A 15 -5.11 -9.98 2.11
C ARG A 15 -4.15 -9.73 0.95
N ILE A 16 -3.46 -8.57 0.92
CA ILE A 16 -2.43 -8.29 -0.09
C ILE A 16 -1.31 -9.33 0.00
N ASN A 17 -0.79 -9.60 1.20
CA ASN A 17 0.30 -10.56 1.39
C ASN A 17 -0.09 -11.96 0.89
N TYR A 18 -1.30 -12.43 1.23
CA TYR A 18 -1.83 -13.70 0.71
C TYR A 18 -1.91 -13.73 -0.82
N GLU A 19 -2.43 -12.68 -1.46
CA GLU A 19 -2.54 -12.62 -2.92
C GLU A 19 -1.16 -12.57 -3.60
N LEU A 20 -0.22 -11.84 -3.01
CA LEU A 20 1.15 -11.77 -3.50
C LEU A 20 1.89 -13.10 -3.39
N ILE A 21 1.71 -13.88 -2.32
CA ILE A 21 2.26 -15.24 -2.20
C ILE A 21 1.76 -16.13 -3.34
N MET A 22 0.47 -16.03 -3.69
CA MET A 22 -0.10 -16.80 -4.81
C MET A 22 0.42 -16.34 -6.17
N ASP A 23 0.58 -15.03 -6.37
CA ASP A 23 1.02 -14.47 -7.65
C ASP A 23 2.50 -14.76 -7.96
N PHE A 24 3.35 -14.87 -6.93
CA PHE A 24 4.80 -14.92 -7.09
C PHE A 24 5.47 -16.23 -6.67
N GLU A 25 4.74 -17.24 -6.16
CA GLU A 25 5.22 -18.60 -5.90
C GLU A 25 6.62 -18.67 -5.23
N GLU A 26 6.87 -17.88 -4.19
CA GLU A 26 8.16 -17.77 -3.44
C GLU A 26 9.31 -17.03 -4.12
N HIS A 27 9.10 -16.39 -5.28
CA HIS A 27 10.02 -15.33 -5.70
C HIS A 27 10.00 -14.20 -4.65
N HIS A 28 11.10 -13.47 -4.47
CA HIS A 28 11.18 -12.32 -3.56
C HIS A 28 10.85 -11.02 -4.33
N PRO A 29 9.59 -10.72 -4.69
CA PRO A 29 9.30 -9.55 -5.49
C PRO A 29 9.55 -8.29 -4.70
N ARG A 30 9.78 -7.24 -5.47
CA ARG A 30 10.02 -5.91 -4.96
C ARG A 30 8.68 -5.21 -4.83
N VAL A 31 8.39 -4.71 -3.64
CA VAL A 31 7.17 -3.95 -3.36
C VAL A 31 7.53 -2.48 -3.28
N TYR A 32 6.89 -1.66 -4.12
CA TYR A 32 6.90 -0.21 -4.01
C TYR A 32 5.62 0.24 -3.32
N ILE A 33 5.76 1.08 -2.30
CA ILE A 33 4.64 1.66 -1.56
C ILE A 33 4.59 3.15 -1.87
N HIS A 34 3.44 3.62 -2.31
CA HIS A 34 3.16 5.05 -2.51
C HIS A 34 2.07 5.49 -1.53
N LEU A 35 2.35 6.55 -0.77
CA LEU A 35 1.45 7.16 0.19
C LEU A 35 0.99 8.53 -0.31
N GLU A 36 -0.32 8.75 -0.31
CA GLU A 36 -0.93 9.99 -0.78
C GLU A 36 -2.00 10.45 0.22
N TRP A 37 -1.79 11.64 0.80
CA TRP A 37 -2.76 12.31 1.67
C TRP A 37 -3.50 13.39 0.88
N ASN A 38 -4.80 13.21 0.72
CA ASN A 38 -5.65 14.16 0.03
C ASN A 38 -6.23 15.13 1.06
N SER A 39 -5.80 16.39 1.00
CA SER A 39 -6.30 17.45 1.89
C SER A 39 -7.31 18.33 1.18
N LYS A 40 -8.16 19.02 1.96
CA LYS A 40 -9.11 20.00 1.42
C LYS A 40 -8.44 21.31 1.00
N GLU A 41 -7.22 21.56 1.49
CA GLU A 41 -6.57 22.86 1.45
C GLU A 41 -5.53 23.00 0.31
N TYR A 42 -4.97 21.90 -0.19
CA TYR A 42 -3.94 21.93 -1.23
C TYR A 42 -4.44 21.49 -2.60
N LYS A 43 -4.00 22.20 -3.66
CA LYS A 43 -4.16 21.79 -5.07
C LYS A 43 -3.09 20.80 -5.55
N LYS A 44 -2.04 20.58 -4.77
CA LYS A 44 -0.96 19.62 -5.01
C LYS A 44 -0.75 18.83 -3.73
N GLU A 45 -1.14 17.57 -3.78
CA GLU A 45 -1.10 16.64 -2.65
C GLU A 45 0.36 16.29 -2.34
N PRO A 46 0.77 16.26 -1.06
CA PRO A 46 2.10 15.80 -0.68
C PRO A 46 2.24 14.33 -1.08
N ARG A 47 3.13 14.08 -2.05
CA ARG A 47 3.47 12.75 -2.55
C ARG A 47 4.80 12.35 -1.97
N TYR A 48 4.83 11.18 -1.34
CA TYR A 48 6.06 10.56 -0.89
C TYR A 48 6.33 9.35 -1.77
N GLU A 49 7.29 9.51 -2.68
CA GLU A 49 7.80 8.45 -3.52
C GLU A 49 9.07 7.89 -2.87
N PHE A 50 9.03 6.63 -2.44
CA PHE A 50 10.22 5.93 -1.99
C PHE A 50 11.01 5.41 -3.19
N PRO A 51 12.28 5.81 -3.29
CA PRO A 51 13.31 4.82 -3.53
C PRO A 51 14.44 4.93 -2.48
N GLU A 52 15.02 3.78 -2.13
CA GLU A 52 16.24 3.62 -1.30
C GLU A 52 16.05 3.51 0.23
N GLY A 53 15.73 2.32 0.75
CA GLY A 53 16.07 2.03 2.16
C GLY A 53 15.42 0.84 2.84
N GLY A 54 14.21 0.44 2.45
CA GLY A 54 13.53 -0.73 3.00
C GLY A 54 12.81 -1.49 1.90
N LEU A 55 13.49 -2.45 1.29
CA LEU A 55 12.80 -3.42 0.44
C LEU A 55 11.88 -4.23 1.36
N LEU A 56 10.58 -3.98 1.32
CA LEU A 56 9.62 -4.91 1.90
C LEU A 56 9.51 -6.09 0.93
N PHE A 57 9.77 -7.27 1.47
CA PHE A 57 9.66 -8.53 0.74
C PHE A 57 8.28 -9.14 1.01
N ILE A 58 7.81 -9.98 0.08
CA ILE A 58 6.72 -10.93 0.39
C ILE A 58 7.14 -11.79 1.59
N ASN A 59 6.17 -12.18 2.42
CA ASN A 59 6.35 -12.91 3.68
C ASN A 59 6.90 -12.08 4.84
N VAL A 60 7.13 -10.78 4.66
CA VAL A 60 7.32 -9.88 5.81
C VAL A 60 6.02 -9.85 6.62
N PRO A 61 6.09 -10.03 7.96
CA PRO A 61 4.93 -9.97 8.81
C PRO A 61 4.15 -8.66 8.65
N THR A 62 2.81 -8.74 8.65
CA THR A 62 1.94 -7.57 8.47
C THR A 62 2.20 -6.43 9.47
N TRP A 63 2.66 -6.74 10.68
CA TRP A 63 2.98 -5.72 11.67
C TRP A 63 4.17 -4.84 11.24
N GLU A 64 5.16 -5.38 10.53
CA GLU A 64 6.26 -4.56 9.98
C GLU A 64 5.79 -3.59 8.90
N TRP A 65 4.79 -3.99 8.10
CA TRP A 65 4.17 -3.10 7.12
C TRP A 65 3.38 -1.99 7.80
N MET A 66 2.67 -2.32 8.89
CA MET A 66 1.96 -1.34 9.70
C MET A 66 2.93 -0.35 10.34
N ASP A 67 3.98 -0.83 11.01
CA ASP A 67 4.99 0.02 11.64
C ASP A 67 5.67 0.95 10.63
N PHE A 68 5.93 0.45 9.42
CA PHE A 68 6.47 1.27 8.33
C PHE A 68 5.50 2.39 7.90
N ILE A 69 4.22 2.07 7.72
CA ILE A 69 3.20 3.05 7.32
C ILE A 69 2.94 4.06 8.44
N ASP A 70 2.82 3.59 9.69
CA ASP A 70 2.56 4.41 10.87
C ASP A 70 3.76 5.30 11.24
N GLY A 71 4.98 4.85 10.93
CA GLY A 71 6.20 5.64 11.10
C GLY A 71 6.28 6.87 10.20
N ILE A 72 5.45 6.93 9.14
CA ILE A 72 5.40 8.07 8.24
C ILE A 72 4.34 9.04 8.77
N GLN A 73 4.80 10.16 9.31
CA GLN A 73 3.93 11.13 9.96
C GLN A 73 2.94 11.72 8.94
N PRO A 74 1.63 11.73 9.26
CA PRO A 74 0.67 12.48 8.47
C PRO A 74 1.02 13.97 8.51
N PRO A 75 0.73 14.73 7.45
CA PRO A 75 0.93 16.17 7.46
C PRO A 75 0.09 16.85 8.55
N GLU A 76 0.58 17.98 9.09
CA GLU A 76 -0.12 18.81 10.09
C GLU A 76 -1.31 19.60 9.48
N MET A 77 -2.29 18.90 8.89
CA MET A 77 -3.47 19.50 8.25
C MET A 77 -4.70 18.57 8.26
N GLU A 78 -5.88 19.10 7.91
CA GLU A 78 -7.09 18.29 7.77
C GLU A 78 -7.01 17.38 6.53
N ILE A 79 -6.91 16.07 6.77
CA ILE A 79 -6.88 15.02 5.75
C ILE A 79 -8.30 14.58 5.43
N LYS A 80 -8.69 14.64 4.17
CA LYS A 80 -9.99 14.14 3.70
C LYS A 80 -9.94 12.63 3.51
N ASP A 81 -9.00 12.16 2.70
CA ASP A 81 -8.81 10.74 2.43
C ASP A 81 -7.32 10.42 2.30
N PHE A 82 -6.97 9.18 2.60
CA PHE A 82 -5.59 8.69 2.58
C PHE A 82 -5.54 7.43 1.71
N ARG A 83 -4.56 7.37 0.82
CA ARG A 83 -4.35 6.25 -0.10
C ARG A 83 -2.96 5.66 0.08
N ILE A 84 -2.93 4.33 0.04
CA ILE A 84 -1.73 3.52 0.00
C ILE A 84 -1.81 2.71 -1.28
N GLU A 85 -0.82 2.84 -2.16
CA GLU A 85 -0.70 2.00 -3.35
C GLU A 85 0.52 1.09 -3.23
N PHE A 86 0.32 -0.18 -3.56
CA PHE A 86 1.35 -1.20 -3.63
C PHE A 86 1.55 -1.59 -5.07
N ILE A 87 2.78 -1.49 -5.57
CA ILE A 87 3.16 -1.92 -6.91
C ILE A 87 4.24 -2.98 -6.75
N CYS A 88 3.91 -4.21 -7.12
CA CYS A 88 4.74 -5.38 -6.85
C CYS A 88 5.30 -5.93 -8.15
N PHE A 89 6.62 -6.06 -8.24
CA PHE A 89 7.32 -6.52 -9.43
C PHE A 89 8.03 -7.85 -9.15
N PRO A 90 8.03 -8.81 -10.09
CA PRO A 90 8.89 -9.97 -9.95
C PRO A 90 10.35 -9.53 -9.81
N GLU A 91 11.14 -10.31 -9.08
CA GLU A 91 12.58 -10.04 -8.91
C GLU A 91 13.31 -9.97 -10.26
N ASP A 92 12.88 -10.79 -11.23
CA ASP A 92 13.37 -10.75 -12.60
C ASP A 92 12.85 -9.51 -13.33
N ARG A 93 13.75 -8.52 -13.50
CA ARG A 93 13.51 -7.26 -14.21
C ARG A 93 13.05 -7.42 -15.66
N ARG A 94 13.11 -8.62 -16.24
CA ARG A 94 12.62 -8.89 -17.60
C ARG A 94 11.10 -9.14 -17.67
N LYS A 95 10.43 -9.29 -16.51
CA LYS A 95 8.99 -9.59 -16.40
C LYS A 95 8.19 -8.41 -15.84
N THR A 96 8.38 -7.20 -16.39
CA THR A 96 7.67 -6.00 -15.90
C THR A 96 6.16 -6.04 -16.14
N ASP A 97 5.70 -6.86 -17.09
CA ASP A 97 4.28 -6.97 -17.46
C ASP A 97 3.45 -7.82 -16.48
N THR A 98 4.08 -8.45 -15.49
CA THR A 98 3.40 -9.24 -14.45
C THR A 98 3.32 -8.50 -13.11
N ALA A 99 3.27 -7.16 -13.16
CA ALA A 99 3.17 -6.37 -11.94
C ALA A 99 1.76 -6.48 -11.33
N SER A 100 1.68 -6.88 -10.07
CA SER A 100 0.43 -6.84 -9.29
C SER A 100 0.32 -5.48 -8.60
N ARG A 101 -0.83 -4.82 -8.76
CA ARG A 101 -1.10 -3.52 -8.13
C ARG A 101 -2.30 -3.58 -7.19
N PHE A 102 -2.11 -3.04 -5.99
CA PHE A 102 -3.14 -2.92 -4.98
C PHE A 102 -3.27 -1.47 -4.52
N SER A 103 -4.47 -1.05 -4.15
CA SER A 103 -4.72 0.23 -3.50
C SER A 103 -5.60 0.03 -2.28
N ILE A 104 -5.14 0.52 -1.13
CA ILE A 104 -5.93 0.66 0.09
C ILE A 104 -6.31 2.14 0.21
N ARG A 105 -7.60 2.42 0.40
CA ARG A 105 -8.11 3.78 0.64
C ARG A 105 -8.82 3.87 1.98
N TYR A 106 -8.46 4.89 2.74
CA TYR A 106 -9.22 5.41 3.87
C TYR A 106 -10.12 6.53 3.35
N PRO A 107 -11.44 6.35 3.23
CA PRO A 107 -12.32 7.36 2.64
C PRO A 107 -12.51 8.58 3.56
N ALA A 108 -12.23 8.40 4.86
CA ALA A 108 -12.23 9.42 5.90
C ALA A 108 -11.08 9.06 6.86
N TYR A 109 -10.07 9.90 6.98
CA TYR A 109 -8.95 9.66 7.91
C TYR A 109 -9.21 10.41 9.23
N PRO A 110 -8.95 9.82 10.42
CA PRO A 110 -8.33 8.51 10.68
C PRO A 110 -9.34 7.39 10.95
N GLU A 111 -10.48 7.32 10.24
CA GLU A 111 -11.43 6.23 10.45
C GLU A 111 -10.79 4.87 10.13
N PRO A 112 -11.14 3.80 10.87
CA PRO A 112 -10.47 2.52 10.71
C PRO A 112 -10.90 1.78 9.43
N MET A 113 -12.07 2.08 8.86
CA MET A 113 -12.57 1.34 7.70
C MET A 113 -11.77 1.67 6.44
N VAL A 114 -11.28 0.63 5.77
CA VAL A 114 -10.47 0.76 4.55
C VAL A 114 -11.05 -0.04 3.38
N TYR A 115 -10.72 0.39 2.17
CA TYR A 115 -11.18 -0.23 0.92
C TYR A 115 -9.99 -0.70 0.11
N LEU A 116 -9.87 -2.00 -0.09
CA LEU A 116 -8.83 -2.63 -0.90
C LEU A 116 -9.33 -2.84 -2.33
N THR A 117 -8.55 -2.41 -3.32
CA THR A 117 -8.79 -2.68 -4.74
C THR A 117 -7.56 -3.29 -5.38
N ARG A 118 -7.74 -4.37 -6.15
CA ARG A 118 -6.72 -4.97 -7.02
C ARG A 118 -6.96 -4.55 -8.47
N PHE A 119 -5.88 -4.19 -9.17
CA PHE A 119 -5.88 -3.80 -10.58
C PHE A 119 -5.28 -4.91 -11.45
#